data_AF-A0A2V9NAS3-F1
#
_entry.id   AF-A0A2V9NAS3-F1
#
_cell.length_a   1.000
_cell.length_b   1.000
_cell.length_c   1.000
_cell.angle_alpha   90.00
_cell.angle_beta   90.00
_cell.angle_gamma   90.00
#
_symmetry.space_group_name_H-M   'P 1'
#
loop_
_entity.id
_entity.type
_entity.pdbx_description
1 polymer ?
#
loop_
_entity_poly.entity_id
_entity_poly.type
_entity_poly.pdbx_seq_one_letter_code
_entity_poly.pdbx_strand_id
1 'polypeptide(L)' 'CIDCGACVPVCPVSAIFALDDLPEKWKSYAERNAKYFGR' A
#
# COMPACT_ATOMS: atom_id res chain seq x y z
N CYS A 1 5.91 -7.09 -2.65
CA CYS A 1 4.72 -7.52 -1.90
C CYS A 1 4.41 -8.98 -2.20
N ILE A 2 4.10 -9.77 -1.18
CA ILE A 2 3.57 -11.15 -1.25
C ILE A 2 2.28 -11.27 -0.43
N ASP A 3 1.66 -10.13 -0.13
CA ASP A 3 0.40 -9.99 0.60
C ASP A 3 0.37 -10.68 1.99
N CYS A 4 1.52 -10.74 2.68
CA CYS A 4 1.62 -11.34 4.02
C CYS A 4 1.07 -10.47 5.17
N GLY A 5 0.72 -9.20 4.91
CA GLY A 5 0.10 -8.30 5.90
C GLY A 5 0.98 -7.83 7.06
N ALA A 6 2.21 -8.35 7.23
CA ALA A 6 3.05 -8.07 8.39
C ALA A 6 3.41 -6.58 8.57
N CYS A 7 3.46 -5.82 7.47
CA CYS A 7 3.77 -4.38 7.51
C CYS A 7 2.61 -3.49 7.99
N VAL A 8 1.36 -3.96 7.94
CA VAL A 8 0.17 -3.18 8.29
C VAL A 8 0.11 -2.86 9.80
N PRO A 9 0.13 -3.85 10.73
CA PRO A 9 -0.01 -3.57 12.16
C PRO A 9 1.21 -2.88 12.78
N VAL A 10 2.39 -3.01 12.16
CA VAL A 10 3.62 -2.39 12.67
C VAL A 10 3.80 -0.94 12.23
N CYS A 11 2.98 -0.45 11.30
CA CYS A 11 3.05 0.93 10.82
C CYS A 11 2.49 1.88 11.90
N PRO A 12 3.32 2.71 12.55
CA PRO A 12 2.90 3.52 13.71
C PRO A 12 1.84 4.58 13.36
N VAL A 13 1.74 4.94 12.08
CA VAL A 13 0.83 5.98 11.56
C VAL A 13 -0.29 5.41 10.68
N SER A 14 -0.42 4.08 10.59
CA SER A 14 -1.46 3.42 9.80
C SER A 14 -1.51 3.88 8.33
N ALA A 15 -0.35 4.01 7.69
CA ALA A 15 -0.22 4.50 6.31
C ALA A 15 -0.17 3.39 5.25
N ILE A 16 -0.11 2.12 5.66
CA ILE A 16 -0.02 0.97 4.76
C ILE A 16 -1.38 0.27 4.71
N PHE A 17 -1.89 0.09 3.50
CA PHE A 17 -3.18 -0.55 3.21
C PHE A 17 -2.97 -1.72 2.25
N ALA A 18 -3.80 -2.75 2.38
CA ALA A 18 -3.96 -3.73 1.30
C ALA A 18 -4.53 -3.02 0.07
N LEU A 19 -4.27 -3.54 -1.13
CA LEU A 19 -4.68 -2.88 -2.37
C LEU A 19 -6.21 -2.73 -2.46
N ASP A 20 -6.94 -3.74 -2.00
CA ASP A 20 -8.40 -3.77 -1.99
C ASP A 20 -9.01 -2.84 -0.92
N ASP A 21 -8.24 -2.51 0.11
CA ASP A 21 -8.66 -1.64 1.23
C ASP A 21 -8.17 -0.19 1.06
N LEU A 22 -7.49 0.12 -0.05
CA LEU A 22 -6.88 1.44 -0.26
C LEU A 22 -7.97 2.51 -0.44
N PRO A 23 -8.03 3.54 0.42
CA PRO A 23 -9.03 4.60 0.32
C PRO A 23 -9.01 5.31 -1.03
N GLU A 24 -10.18 5.68 -1.54
CA GLU A 24 -10.36 6.29 -2.87
C GLU A 24 -9.40 7.48 -3.11
N LYS A 25 -9.30 8.37 -2.12
CA LYS A 25 -8.41 9.55 -2.14
C LYS A 25 -6.93 9.22 -2.35
N TRP A 26 -6.51 7.98 -2.11
CA TRP A 26 -5.12 7.52 -2.20
C TRP A 26 -4.90 6.45 -3.27
N LYS A 27 -5.91 6.08 -4.07
CA LYS A 27 -5.77 5.06 -5.13
C LYS A 27 -4.64 5.36 -6.12
N SER A 28 -4.35 6.63 -6.39
CA SER A 28 -3.24 7.04 -7.25
C SER A 28 -1.86 6.62 -6.74
N TYR A 29 -1.70 6.36 -5.43
CA TYR A 29 -0.43 5.87 -4.87
C TYR A 29 -0.13 4.42 -5.24
N ALA A 30 -1.14 3.60 -5.57
CA ALA A 30 -0.90 2.24 -6.04
C ALA A 30 -0.07 2.23 -7.33
N GLU A 31 -0.46 3.04 -8.31
CA GLU A 31 0.27 3.16 -9.58
C GLU A 31 1.65 3.82 -9.39
N ARG A 32 1.73 4.85 -8.52
CA ARG A 32 3.02 5.49 -8.20
C ARG A 32 4.01 4.52 -7.58
N ASN A 33 3.55 3.67 -6.67
CA ASN A 33 4.39 2.65 -6.05
C ASN A 33 4.86 1.60 -7.07
N ALA A 34 3.96 1.11 -7.95
CA ALA A 34 4.33 0.17 -9.01
C ALA A 34 5.42 0.75 -9.93
N LYS A 35 5.18 1.98 -10.44
CA LYS A 35 6.14 2.71 -11.30
C LYS A 35 7.49 2.93 -10.63
N TYR A 36 7.50 3.32 -9.34
CA TYR A 36 8.73 3.61 -8.61
C TYR A 36 9.63 2.38 -8.48
N PHE A 37 9.05 1.19 -8.28
CA PHE A 37 9.79 -0.06 -8.12
C PHE A 37 9.92 -0.88 -9.42
N GLY A 38 9.55 -0.30 -10.57
CA GLY A 38 9.68 -0.96 -11.87
C GLY A 38 8.82 -2.22 -12.02
N ARG A 39 7.63 -2.22 -11.40
CA ARG A 39 6.61 -3.25 -11.56
C ARG A 39 5.50 -2.81 -12.49
#